data_AF-A0A7X8C8K9-F1
#
_entry.id   AF-A0A7X8C8K9-F1
#
_cell.length_a   1.000
_cell.length_b   1.000
_cell.length_c   1.000
_cell.angle_alpha   90.00
_cell.angle_beta   90.00
_cell.angle_gamma   90.00
#
_symmetry.space_group_name_H-M   'P 1'
#
loop_
_entity.id
_entity.type
_entity.pdbx_description
1 polymer ?
#
loop_
_entity_poly.entity_id
_entity_poly.type
_entity_poly.pdbx_seq_one_letter_code
_entity_poly.pdbx_strand_id
1 'polypeptide(L)'
;MEESKQVKKCKNKSKQKEVKKLSKGIILKILDEERKREFIGIFGTNEVYITSPVPISINTMDGPKMAYFLDLSLITQEQRSKLIESISKKFKLEKEFVEENMEKHGVPIMSDHTSMSCYDSGAFFNAFGL
;
A
#
# COMPACT_ATOMS: atom_id res chain seq x y z
N MET A 1 -40.44 41.49 -15.32
CA MET A 1 -39.61 41.04 -16.45
C MET A 1 -38.29 40.58 -15.83
N GLU A 2 -38.13 39.29 -15.52
CA GLU A 2 -37.86 38.22 -16.52
C GLU A 2 -36.56 38.54 -17.27
N GLU A 3 -35.56 37.68 -17.40
CA GLU A 3 -35.46 36.25 -17.16
C GLU A 3 -33.95 35.87 -17.23
N SER A 4 -33.55 34.93 -16.36
CA SER A 4 -32.89 33.67 -16.72
C SER A 4 -31.50 33.59 -17.41
N LYS A 5 -30.64 32.76 -16.76
CA LYS A 5 -29.84 31.59 -17.28
C LYS A 5 -28.40 31.64 -16.75
N GLN A 6 -28.05 31.00 -15.62
CA GLN A 6 -27.85 29.55 -15.41
C GLN A 6 -27.39 28.74 -16.62
N VAL A 7 -26.07 28.50 -16.73
CA VAL A 7 -25.40 27.45 -17.55
C VAL A 7 -23.95 27.36 -17.01
N LYS A 8 -23.29 26.25 -16.66
CA LYS A 8 -23.59 24.82 -16.60
C LYS A 8 -22.62 24.17 -15.60
N LYS A 9 -23.18 23.18 -14.93
CA LYS A 9 -22.59 22.20 -14.03
C LYS A 9 -21.80 21.17 -14.85
N CYS A 10 -20.48 21.11 -14.72
CA CYS A 10 -19.71 19.93 -15.17
C CYS A 10 -19.32 19.10 -13.95
N LYS A 11 -20.21 18.14 -13.67
CA LYS A 11 -19.96 16.98 -12.82
C LYS A 11 -18.86 16.13 -13.49
N ASN A 12 -17.80 15.80 -12.76
CA ASN A 12 -17.06 14.56 -13.01
C ASN A 12 -16.96 13.77 -11.70
N LYS A 13 -18.14 13.33 -11.24
CA LYS A 13 -18.33 12.30 -10.21
C LYS A 13 -18.51 10.95 -10.88
N SER A 14 -17.49 10.43 -11.58
CA SER A 14 -17.57 9.11 -12.23
C SER A 14 -16.19 8.47 -12.40
N LYS A 15 -15.53 8.12 -11.29
CA LYS A 15 -14.49 7.05 -11.23
C LYS A 15 -14.13 6.64 -9.79
N GLN A 16 -15.04 6.85 -8.85
CA GLN A 16 -15.00 6.28 -7.51
C GLN A 16 -16.10 5.21 -7.44
N LYS A 17 -15.80 3.98 -7.85
CA LYS A 17 -16.50 2.72 -7.53
C LYS A 17 -15.86 1.63 -8.41
N GLU A 18 -15.52 0.50 -7.81
CA GLU A 18 -14.84 -0.68 -8.39
C GLU A 18 -13.30 -0.74 -8.38
N VAL A 19 -12.66 -0.26 -7.31
CA VAL A 19 -11.47 -0.95 -6.79
C VAL A 19 -11.67 -1.20 -5.30
N LYS A 20 -12.71 -1.99 -4.97
CA LYS A 20 -12.93 -2.50 -3.62
C LYS A 20 -12.89 -4.02 -3.69
N LYS A 21 -11.92 -4.61 -2.98
CA LYS A 21 -11.57 -6.04 -2.85
C LYS A 21 -10.65 -6.62 -3.93
N LEU A 22 -9.35 -6.35 -3.82
CA LEU A 22 -8.31 -7.26 -4.35
C LEU A 22 -7.05 -7.37 -3.46
N SER A 23 -7.04 -6.82 -2.23
CA SER A 23 -5.86 -6.93 -1.35
C SER A 23 -5.82 -8.18 -0.45
N LYS A 24 -6.87 -9.02 -0.48
CA LYS A 24 -6.85 -10.31 0.22
C LYS A 24 -6.08 -11.34 -0.61
N GLY A 25 -4.74 -11.30 -0.58
CA GLY A 25 -3.93 -12.42 -1.07
C GLY A 25 -2.59 -12.08 -1.72
N ILE A 26 -2.28 -10.80 -1.92
CA ILE A 26 -1.01 -10.42 -2.57
C ILE A 26 0.02 -10.11 -1.49
N ILE A 27 1.00 -10.99 -1.37
CA ILE A 27 2.07 -10.90 -0.38
C ILE A 27 3.37 -10.51 -1.10
N LEU A 28 4.01 -9.49 -0.56
CA LEU A 28 5.32 -9.03 -0.98
C LEU A 28 6.35 -9.46 0.07
N LYS A 29 7.36 -10.20 -0.36
CA LYS A 29 8.48 -10.62 0.48
C LYS A 29 9.64 -9.65 0.30
N ILE A 30 10.12 -9.08 1.40
CA ILE A 30 11.30 -8.21 1.40
C ILE A 30 12.55 -9.08 1.35
N LEU A 31 13.41 -8.83 0.35
CA LEU A 31 14.65 -9.56 0.10
C LEU A 31 15.88 -8.85 0.65
N ASP A 32 15.88 -7.51 0.63
CA ASP A 32 16.98 -6.71 1.18
C ASP A 32 17.17 -6.95 2.67
N GLU A 33 18.38 -7.27 3.13
CA GLU A 33 18.62 -7.72 4.52
C GLU A 33 18.42 -6.63 5.56
N GLU A 34 18.73 -5.38 5.23
CA GLU A 34 18.56 -4.25 6.15
C GLU A 34 17.07 -3.96 6.33
N ARG A 35 16.35 -3.81 5.21
CA ARG A 35 14.89 -3.64 5.25
C ARG A 35 14.18 -4.85 5.82
N LYS A 36 14.65 -6.07 5.57
CA LYS A 36 14.09 -7.28 6.16
C LYS A 36 14.12 -7.23 7.68
N ARG A 37 15.24 -6.80 8.28
CA ARG A 37 15.36 -6.62 9.73
C ARG A 37 14.43 -5.52 10.25
N GLU A 38 14.34 -4.39 9.54
CA GLU A 38 13.42 -3.29 9.87
C GLU A 38 11.96 -3.79 9.88
N PHE A 39 11.54 -4.50 8.83
CA PHE A 39 10.18 -5.01 8.69
C PHE A 39 9.85 -6.10 9.71
N ILE A 40 10.80 -6.98 10.04
CA ILE A 40 10.61 -7.97 11.13
C ILE A 40 10.42 -7.25 12.47
N GLY A 41 11.15 -6.16 12.73
CA GLY A 41 10.97 -5.37 13.96
C GLY A 41 9.59 -4.69 14.05
N ILE A 42 9.06 -4.23 12.91
CA ILE A 42 7.77 -3.52 12.84
C ILE A 42 6.60 -4.51 12.84
N PHE A 43 6.60 -5.46 11.90
CA PHE A 43 5.47 -6.34 11.60
C PHE A 43 5.60 -7.73 12.22
N GLY A 44 6.78 -8.12 12.70
CA GLY A 44 7.08 -9.49 13.15
C GLY A 44 7.38 -10.46 12.00
N THR A 45 7.33 -9.99 10.76
CA THR A 45 7.55 -10.79 9.54
C THR A 45 8.24 -9.94 8.46
N ASN A 46 8.83 -10.59 7.47
CA ASN A 46 9.36 -9.94 6.27
C ASN A 46 8.41 -10.00 5.07
N GLU A 47 7.17 -10.41 5.32
CA GLU A 47 6.09 -10.51 4.33
C GLU A 47 5.03 -9.45 4.63
N VAL A 48 4.66 -8.67 3.61
CA VAL A 48 3.70 -7.59 3.76
C VAL A 48 2.64 -7.63 2.68
N TYR A 49 1.44 -7.19 3.05
CA TYR A 49 0.33 -7.07 2.11
C TYR A 49 0.41 -5.77 1.34
N ILE A 50 0.12 -5.85 0.04
CA ILE A 50 0.14 -4.69 -0.85
C ILE A 50 -1.24 -4.42 -1.45
N THR A 51 -1.48 -3.17 -1.82
CA THR A 51 -2.78 -2.74 -2.38
C THR A 51 -2.99 -3.18 -3.82
N SER A 52 -1.91 -3.32 -4.60
CA SER A 52 -1.92 -3.64 -6.03
C SER A 52 -0.72 -4.54 -6.39
N PRO A 53 -0.92 -5.56 -7.24
CA PRO A 53 0.18 -6.39 -7.76
C PRO A 53 0.97 -5.67 -8.87
N VAL A 54 0.46 -4.56 -9.39
CA VAL A 54 1.14 -3.75 -10.40
C VAL A 54 1.89 -2.63 -9.65
N PRO A 55 3.23 -2.60 -9.74
CA PRO A 55 4.00 -1.51 -9.15
C PRO A 55 3.73 -0.21 -9.92
N ILE A 56 3.78 0.91 -9.21
CA ILE A 56 3.55 2.25 -9.77
C ILE A 56 4.88 2.98 -9.85
N SER A 57 5.05 3.78 -10.90
CA SER A 57 6.23 4.64 -11.03
C SER A 57 6.15 5.80 -10.05
N ILE A 58 7.19 5.95 -9.24
CA ILE A 58 7.38 7.05 -8.29
C ILE A 58 8.65 7.81 -8.65
N ASN A 59 8.64 9.12 -8.44
CA ASN A 59 9.85 9.93 -8.63
C ASN A 59 10.73 9.86 -7.39
N THR A 60 11.95 9.38 -7.56
CA THR A 60 13.00 9.41 -6.53
C THR A 60 14.11 10.37 -6.95
N MET A 61 15.03 10.70 -6.03
CA MET A 61 16.18 11.57 -6.34
C MET A 61 17.06 11.00 -7.47
N ASP A 62 17.11 9.68 -7.60
CA ASP A 62 17.87 8.98 -8.65
C ASP A 62 17.10 8.81 -9.96
N GLY A 63 15.89 9.38 -10.06
CA GLY A 63 14.98 9.23 -11.19
C GLY A 63 13.72 8.39 -10.88
N PRO A 64 12.90 8.10 -11.91
CA PRO A 64 11.68 7.32 -11.74
C PRO A 64 12.02 5.86 -11.39
N LYS A 65 11.45 5.36 -10.30
CA LYS A 65 11.58 3.97 -9.83
C LYS A 65 10.21 3.33 -9.67
N MET A 66 10.16 2.01 -9.71
CA MET A 66 8.92 1.26 -9.52
C MET A 66 8.75 0.90 -8.05
N ALA A 67 7.54 1.09 -7.51
CA ALA A 67 7.23 0.81 -6.12
C ALA A 67 5.85 0.19 -5.94
N TYR A 68 5.76 -0.73 -4.98
CA TYR A 68 4.50 -1.24 -4.44
C TYR A 68 4.07 -0.38 -3.26
N PHE A 69 2.77 -0.39 -2.97
CA PHE A 69 2.22 0.33 -1.83
C PHE A 69 1.72 -0.65 -0.78
N LEU A 70 2.19 -0.46 0.46
CA LEU A 70 1.73 -1.21 1.62
C LEU A 70 0.23 -1.01 1.83
N ASP A 71 -0.49 -2.09 2.11
CA ASP A 71 -1.89 -2.01 2.50
C ASP A 71 -2.02 -1.65 4.00
N LEU A 72 -2.21 -0.35 4.27
CA LEU A 72 -2.40 0.18 5.61
C LEU A 72 -3.73 -0.24 6.26
N SER A 73 -4.67 -0.82 5.51
CA SER A 73 -5.94 -1.31 6.08
C SER A 73 -5.80 -2.68 6.76
N LEU A 74 -4.70 -3.40 6.50
CA LEU A 74 -4.43 -4.74 7.01
C LEU A 74 -3.45 -4.75 8.19
N ILE A 75 -2.87 -3.61 8.56
CA ILE A 75 -1.92 -3.50 9.67
C ILE A 75 -2.66 -3.16 10.97
N THR A 76 -2.15 -3.66 12.10
CA THR A 76 -2.70 -3.34 13.43
C THR A 76 -2.28 -1.93 13.87
N GLN A 77 -2.99 -1.36 14.85
CA GLN A 77 -2.64 -0.06 15.42
C GLN A 77 -1.22 -0.05 16.03
N GLU A 78 -0.80 -1.16 16.64
CA GLU A 78 0.56 -1.32 17.19
C GLU A 78 1.62 -1.33 16.08
N GLN A 79 1.40 -2.10 15.01
CA GLN A 79 2.30 -2.13 13.84
C GLN A 79 2.38 -0.77 13.18
N ARG A 80 1.25 -0.06 13.09
CA ARG A 80 1.16 1.31 12.57
C ARG A 80 2.00 2.28 13.41
N SER A 81 1.91 2.21 14.73
CA SER A 81 2.72 3.05 15.62
C SER A 81 4.23 2.79 15.45
N LYS A 82 4.64 1.52 15.36
CA LYS A 82 6.04 1.14 15.09
C LYS A 82 6.53 1.61 13.73
N LEU A 83 5.67 1.54 12.71
CA LEU A 83 5.98 2.02 11.36
C LEU A 83 6.20 3.53 11.35
N ILE A 84 5.30 4.30 11.98
CA ILE A 84 5.43 5.75 12.14
C ILE A 84 6.74 6.09 12.88
N GLU A 85 7.06 5.36 13.95
CA GLU A 85 8.31 5.57 14.68
C GLU A 85 9.55 5.31 13.82
N SER A 86 9.55 4.23 13.02
CA SER A 86 10.67 3.92 12.12
C SER A 86 10.86 5.00 11.06
N ILE A 87 9.78 5.43 10.41
CA ILE A 87 9.80 6.49 9.38
C ILE A 87 10.24 7.82 10.00
N SER A 88 9.68 8.20 11.15
CA SER A 88 10.04 9.42 11.89
C SER A 88 11.54 9.45 12.20
N LYS A 89 12.12 8.35 12.69
CA LYS A 89 13.56 8.24 12.97
C LYS A 89 14.41 8.32 11.70
N LYS A 90 14.00 7.62 10.64
CA LYS A 90 14.75 7.51 9.38
C LYS A 90 14.84 8.84 8.63
N PHE A 91 13.74 9.58 8.61
CA PHE A 91 13.65 10.86 7.89
C PHE A 91 13.76 12.09 8.78
N LYS A 92 13.94 11.90 10.10
CA LYS A 92 13.98 12.97 11.11
C LYS A 92 12.75 13.88 11.04
N LEU A 93 11.58 13.28 10.87
CA LEU A 93 10.28 13.96 10.78
C LEU A 93 9.50 13.79 12.08
N GLU A 94 8.62 14.74 12.38
CA GLU A 94 7.69 14.62 13.50
C GLU A 94 6.69 13.50 13.28
N LYS A 95 6.33 12.78 14.37
CA LYS A 95 5.43 11.62 14.30
C LYS A 95 4.03 12.01 13.79
N GLU A 96 3.53 13.16 14.23
CA GLU A 96 2.24 13.71 13.80
C GLU A 96 2.23 14.00 12.29
N PHE A 97 3.30 14.63 11.79
CA PHE A 97 3.48 14.86 10.36
C PHE A 97 3.51 13.55 9.56
N VAL A 98 4.23 12.53 10.07
CA VAL A 98 4.29 11.22 9.40
C VAL A 98 2.91 10.56 9.37
N GLU A 99 2.16 10.60 10.48
CA GLU A 99 0.84 9.99 10.56
C GLU A 99 -0.16 10.62 9.56
N GLU A 100 -0.22 11.94 9.49
CA GLU A 100 -1.13 12.63 8.56
C GLU A 100 -0.79 12.38 7.09
N ASN A 101 0.51 12.27 6.76
CA ASN A 101 0.97 12.08 5.39
C ASN A 101 0.95 10.61 4.96
N MET A 102 1.11 9.68 5.91
CA MET A 102 1.09 8.25 5.64
C MET A 102 -0.26 7.79 5.08
N GLU A 103 -1.37 8.32 5.57
CA GLU A 103 -2.71 7.98 5.03
C GLU A 103 -2.95 8.59 3.64
N LYS A 104 -2.38 9.76 3.36
CA LYS A 104 -2.58 10.48 2.08
C LYS A 104 -1.73 9.91 0.95
N HIS A 105 -0.48 9.56 1.26
CA HIS A 105 0.51 9.16 0.26
C HIS A 105 0.81 7.67 0.25
N GLY A 106 0.45 6.94 1.31
CA GLY A 106 0.81 5.53 1.49
C GLY A 106 2.29 5.34 1.80
N VAL A 107 2.70 4.09 1.95
CA VAL A 107 4.09 3.72 2.22
C VAL A 107 4.65 2.95 1.02
N PRO A 108 5.55 3.56 0.22
CA PRO A 108 6.12 2.93 -0.96
C PRO A 108 7.24 1.95 -0.58
N ILE A 109 7.22 0.78 -1.22
CA ILE A 109 8.22 -0.27 -1.12
C ILE A 109 8.80 -0.48 -2.51
N MET A 110 10.11 -0.24 -2.67
CA MET A 110 10.76 -0.34 -3.99
C MET A 110 10.68 -1.76 -4.53
N SER A 111 10.35 -1.92 -5.82
CA SER A 111 10.24 -3.24 -6.45
C SER A 111 11.55 -4.02 -6.43
N ASP A 112 12.67 -3.31 -6.56
CA ASP A 112 14.00 -3.90 -6.81
C ASP A 112 14.50 -4.76 -5.63
N HIS A 113 13.93 -4.56 -4.45
CA HIS A 113 14.31 -5.24 -3.21
C HIS A 113 13.27 -6.26 -2.75
N THR A 114 12.36 -6.67 -3.64
CA THR A 114 11.16 -7.41 -3.26
C THR A 114 10.86 -8.54 -4.23
N SER A 115 10.26 -9.61 -3.70
CA SER A 115 9.72 -10.71 -4.48
C SER A 115 8.24 -10.85 -4.19
N MET A 116 7.42 -10.90 -5.23
CA MET A 116 5.98 -11.07 -5.09
C MET A 116 5.64 -12.55 -5.06
N SER A 117 4.90 -12.97 -4.04
CA SER A 117 4.31 -14.31 -3.97
C SER A 117 2.79 -14.16 -4.00
N CYS A 118 2.17 -14.66 -5.07
CA CYS A 118 0.71 -14.73 -5.16
C CYS A 118 0.30 -16.12 -4.67
N TYR A 119 -0.32 -16.18 -3.49
CA TYR A 119 -1.03 -17.40 -3.10
C TYR A 119 -2.42 -17.33 -3.71
N ASP A 120 -2.56 -17.93 -4.89
CA ASP A 120 -3.88 -18.24 -5.42
C ASP A 120 -4.49 -19.24 -4.44
N SER A 121 -5.39 -18.76 -3.57
CA SER A 121 -6.22 -19.64 -2.75
C SER A 121 -7.36 -20.21 -3.62
N GLY A 122 -6.97 -20.80 -4.75
CA GLY A 122 -7.80 -21.53 -5.68
C GLY A 122 -7.72 -23.02 -5.40
N ALA A 123 -8.74 -23.53 -4.71
CA ALA A 123 -9.23 -24.92 -4.77
C ALA A 123 -8.23 -26.06 -4.49
N PHE A 124 -8.03 -26.40 -3.21
CA PHE A 124 -7.98 -27.82 -2.83
C PHE A 124 -9.41 -28.35 -2.75
N PHE A 125 -9.99 -28.71 -3.90
CA PHE A 125 -11.09 -29.68 -3.89
C PHE A 125 -10.50 -31.00 -3.41
N ASN A 126 -10.89 -31.44 -2.22
CA ASN A 126 -10.78 -32.84 -1.82
C ASN A 126 -11.65 -33.66 -2.79
N ALA A 127 -11.09 -34.03 -3.94
CA ALA A 127 -11.55 -35.15 -4.73
C ALA A 127 -10.63 -36.32 -4.39
N PHE A 128 -10.97 -37.05 -3.33
CA PHE A 128 -10.80 -38.50 -3.14
C PHE A 128 -11.16 -38.84 -1.69
N GLY A 129 -12.45 -38.72 -1.39
CA GLY A 129 -13.09 -39.42 -0.31
C GLY A 129 -14.11 -40.37 -0.91
N LEU A 130 -13.69 -41.60 -1.19
CA LEU A 130 -14.46 -42.86 -1.18
C LEU A 130 -13.60 -44.00 -1.72
#